data_AF-A0A7J9BQD9-F1
#
_entry.id   AF-A0A7J9BQD9-F1
#
_cell.length_a   1.000
_cell.length_b   1.000
_cell.length_c   1.000
_cell.angle_alpha   90.00
_cell.angle_beta   90.00
_cell.angle_gamma   90.00
#
_symmetry.space_group_name_H-M   'P 1'
#
loop_
_entity.id
_entity.type
_entity.pdbx_description
1 polymer ?
#
loop_
_entity_poly.entity_id
_entity_poly.type
_entity_poly.pdbx_seq_one_letter_code
_entity_poly.pdbx_strand_id
1 'polypeptide(L)'
;MRRLVVGTMTTPGYNEWWVRRINDNTPKPSPKNSQSIEEHLRVVPSELEIIRQDFERKNSDLEKKIKQMEEEKMNLILDIDVQKLETEKLRKGKNKVEEDLDSLKTDYKNVCL
;
A
#
# COMPACT_ATOMS: atom_id res chain seq x y z
N MET A 1 16.66 3.26 32.48
CA MET A 1 15.40 3.44 31.70
C MET A 1 15.75 4.09 30.38
N ARG A 2 15.39 3.48 29.24
CA ARG A 2 15.59 4.08 27.90
C ARG A 2 14.53 5.16 27.71
N ARG A 3 14.96 6.36 27.30
CA ARG A 3 14.06 7.46 26.92
C ARG A 3 13.34 7.05 25.63
N LEU A 4 12.02 6.90 25.69
CA LEU A 4 11.19 6.86 24.50
C LEU A 4 11.27 8.26 23.87
N VAL A 5 11.85 8.35 22.67
CA VAL A 5 11.74 9.53 21.82
C VAL A 5 10.27 9.60 21.42
N VAL A 6 9.51 10.41 22.14
CA VAL A 6 8.16 10.82 21.76
C VAL A 6 8.34 11.61 20.46
N GLY A 7 8.08 10.95 19.33
CA GLY A 7 8.00 11.61 18.05
C GLY A 7 7.02 12.77 18.17
N THR A 8 7.44 13.95 17.74
CA THR A 8 6.59 15.12 17.59
C THR A 8 5.43 14.76 16.65
N MET A 9 4.32 14.28 17.23
CA MET A 9 3.02 14.19 16.57
C MET A 9 2.49 15.60 16.41
N THR A 10 3.16 16.41 15.61
CA THR A 10 2.66 17.71 15.19
C THR A 10 1.66 17.44 14.08
N THR A 11 0.49 16.90 14.44
CA THR A 11 -0.63 16.74 13.53
C THR A 11 -0.93 18.12 12.96
N PRO A 12 -0.75 18.38 11.65
CA PRO A 12 -0.90 19.72 11.08
C PRO A 12 -2.26 20.34 11.40
N GLY A 13 -3.30 19.49 11.49
CA GLY A 13 -4.65 19.89 11.87
C GLY A 13 -4.80 20.38 13.32
N TYR A 14 -3.95 19.96 14.27
CA TYR A 14 -4.04 20.41 15.67
C TYR A 14 -3.70 21.90 15.81
N ASN A 15 -2.65 22.35 15.12
CA ASN A 15 -2.26 23.76 15.16
C ASN A 15 -3.28 24.66 14.43
N GLU A 16 -3.82 24.20 13.30
CA GLU A 16 -4.91 24.92 12.60
C GLU A 16 -6.20 24.96 13.42
N TRP A 17 -6.51 23.87 14.13
CA TRP A 17 -7.63 23.79 15.07
C TRP A 17 -7.44 24.74 16.26
N TRP A 18 -6.22 24.85 16.78
CA TRP A 18 -5.89 25.73 17.90
C TRP A 18 -6.00 27.21 17.52
N VAL A 19 -5.51 27.60 16.32
CA VAL A 19 -5.65 28.97 15.79
C VAL A 19 -7.12 29.37 15.60
N ARG A 20 -8.00 28.41 15.29
CA ARG A 20 -9.45 28.66 15.13
C ARG A 20 -10.21 28.81 16.45
N ARG A 21 -9.68 28.37 17.61
CA ARG A 21 -10.36 28.41 18.92
C ARG A 21 -9.97 29.58 19.82
N ILE A 22 -9.65 30.74 19.25
CA ILE A 22 -9.51 31.95 20.06
C ILE A 22 -10.88 32.23 20.72
N ASN A 23 -10.94 32.08 22.05
CA ASN A 23 -12.01 32.48 22.99
C ASN A 23 -13.19 31.52 23.24
N ASP A 24 -13.00 30.58 24.17
CA ASP A 24 -14.10 30.04 24.99
C ASP A 24 -14.41 30.99 26.16
N ASN A 25 -15.68 31.39 26.29
CA ASN A 25 -16.40 31.78 27.53
C ASN A 25 -16.73 33.26 27.88
N THR A 26 -16.95 34.16 26.91
CA THR A 26 -18.00 35.20 27.10
C THR A 26 -18.35 35.89 25.78
N PRO A 27 -19.60 35.82 25.28
CA PRO A 27 -20.03 36.70 24.21
C PRO A 27 -20.21 38.10 24.82
N LYS A 28 -19.19 38.96 24.70
CA LYS A 28 -19.39 40.39 24.84
C LYS A 28 -19.93 40.88 23.49
N PRO A 29 -21.17 41.38 23.39
CA PRO A 29 -21.71 41.83 22.11
C PRO A 29 -20.99 43.12 21.72
N SER A 30 -19.97 43.03 20.87
CA SER A 30 -19.45 44.19 20.17
C SER A 30 -20.35 44.49 18.97
N PRO A 31 -20.78 45.74 18.75
CA PRO A 31 -21.74 46.10 17.71
C PRO A 31 -21.11 46.19 16.30
N LYS A 32 -20.05 45.41 16.03
CA LYS A 32 -19.27 45.46 14.77
C LYS A 32 -18.95 44.08 14.21
N ASN A 33 -19.89 43.16 14.32
CA ASN A 33 -19.64 41.78 13.87
C ASN A 33 -20.32 41.59 12.51
N SER A 34 -19.60 41.89 11.45
CA SER A 34 -19.90 41.51 10.06
C SER A 34 -19.70 40.00 9.81
N GLN A 35 -19.80 39.19 10.87
CA GLN A 35 -19.53 37.76 10.87
C GLN A 35 -20.89 37.08 11.03
N SER A 36 -21.30 36.32 10.02
CA SER A 36 -22.67 35.80 9.95
C SER A 36 -22.97 34.89 11.14
N ILE A 37 -24.24 34.83 11.55
CA ILE A 37 -24.72 33.91 12.61
C ILE A 37 -24.32 32.46 12.30
N GLU A 38 -24.24 32.11 11.02
CA GLU A 38 -23.79 30.82 10.51
C GLU A 38 -22.34 30.48 10.91
N GLU A 39 -21.44 31.46 10.94
CA GLU A 39 -20.05 31.25 11.36
C GLU A 39 -19.93 30.97 12.87
N HIS A 40 -20.82 31.55 13.68
CA HIS A 40 -20.92 31.29 15.12
C HIS A 40 -21.59 29.95 15.45
N LEU A 41 -22.43 29.43 14.54
CA LEU A 41 -23.06 28.10 14.66
C LEU A 41 -22.21 26.98 14.05
N ARG A 42 -21.02 27.30 13.52
CA ARG A 42 -20.11 26.32 12.93
C ARG A 42 -19.60 25.38 14.01
N VAL A 43 -20.19 24.19 14.08
CA VAL A 43 -19.80 23.12 15.01
C VAL A 43 -18.34 22.75 14.74
N VAL A 44 -17.45 23.09 15.68
CA VAL A 44 -16.04 22.70 15.63
C VAL A 44 -15.96 21.21 16.00
N PRO A 45 -15.41 20.35 15.13
CA PRO A 45 -15.21 18.95 15.45
C PRO A 45 -14.36 18.81 16.72
N SER A 46 -14.76 17.88 17.60
CA SER A 46 -13.95 17.55 18.77
C SER A 46 -12.63 16.91 18.34
N GLU A 47 -11.60 16.96 19.20
CA GLU A 47 -10.32 16.29 18.92
C GLU A 47 -10.52 14.79 18.64
N LEU A 48 -11.46 14.14 19.31
CA LEU A 48 -11.81 12.73 19.09
C LEU A 48 -12.46 12.50 17.73
N GLU A 49 -13.31 13.43 17.27
CA GLU A 49 -13.95 13.37 15.95
C GLU A 49 -12.89 13.41 14.84
N ILE A 50 -11.88 14.28 14.99
CA ILE A 50 -10.76 14.44 14.05
C ILE A 50 -9.90 13.16 14.04
N ILE A 51 -9.53 12.66 15.22
CA ILE A 51 -8.72 11.43 15.34
C ILE A 51 -9.45 10.23 14.73
N ARG A 52 -10.78 10.12 14.92
CA ARG A 52 -11.59 9.06 14.33
C ARG A 52 -11.57 9.11 12.81
N GLN A 53 -11.77 10.30 12.23
CA GLN A 53 -11.75 10.49 10.78
C GLN A 53 -10.38 10.16 10.17
N ASP A 54 -9.29 10.55 10.84
CA ASP A 54 -7.92 10.22 10.40
C ASP A 54 -7.68 8.71 10.44
N PHE A 55 -8.15 8.03 11.49
CA PHE A 55 -8.05 6.59 11.61
C PHE A 55 -8.82 5.87 10.50
N GLU A 56 -10.05 6.31 10.22
CA GLU A 56 -10.89 5.74 9.17
C GLU A 56 -10.26 5.92 7.78
N ARG A 57 -9.68 7.11 7.51
CA ARG A 57 -8.92 7.36 6.27
C ARG A 57 -7.74 6.40 6.14
N LYS A 58 -6.92 6.27 7.20
CA LYS A 58 -5.76 5.35 7.20
C LYS A 58 -6.18 3.91 7.00
N ASN A 59 -7.29 3.49 7.61
CA ASN A 59 -7.80 2.14 7.45
C ASN A 59 -8.21 1.88 5.99
N SER A 60 -8.91 2.83 5.36
CA SER A 60 -9.31 2.72 3.95
C SER A 60 -8.11 2.67 2.99
N ASP A 61 -7.03 3.41 3.28
CA ASP A 61 -5.80 3.37 2.48
C ASP A 61 -5.09 2.02 2.63
N LEU A 62 -5.08 1.45 3.84
CA LEU A 62 -4.52 0.13 4.10
C LEU A 62 -5.32 -0.98 3.40
N GLU A 63 -6.65 -0.93 3.45
CA GLU A 63 -7.51 -1.89 2.74
C GLU A 63 -7.26 -1.89 1.23
N LYS A 64 -7.13 -0.70 0.62
CA LYS A 64 -6.77 -0.57 -0.80
C LYS A 64 -5.41 -1.19 -1.10
N LYS A 65 -4.41 -0.95 -0.23
CA LYS A 65 -3.07 -1.50 -0.39
C LYS A 65 -3.06 -3.02 -0.23
N ILE A 66 -3.83 -3.57 0.72
CA ILE A 66 -4.00 -5.02 0.89
C ILE A 66 -4.58 -5.63 -0.38
N LYS A 67 -5.67 -5.06 -0.91
CA LYS A 67 -6.30 -5.54 -2.13
C LYS A 67 -5.33 -5.53 -3.33
N GLN A 68 -4.56 -4.46 -3.49
CA GLN A 68 -3.55 -4.38 -4.54
C GLN A 68 -2.48 -5.47 -4.38
N MET A 69 -1.97 -5.69 -3.17
CA MET A 69 -0.96 -6.74 -2.91
C MET A 69 -1.52 -8.15 -3.16
N GLU A 70 -2.79 -8.40 -2.87
CA GLU A 70 -3.45 -9.68 -3.16
C GLU A 70 -3.54 -9.94 -4.66
N GLU A 71 -3.86 -8.92 -5.46
CA GLU A 71 -3.87 -8.98 -6.92
C GLU A 71 -2.47 -9.21 -7.50
N GLU A 72 -1.47 -8.47 -7.03
CA GLU A 72 -0.07 -8.67 -7.41
C GLU A 72 0.43 -10.08 -7.08
N LYS A 73 0.07 -10.61 -5.91
CA LYS A 73 0.40 -11.98 -5.50
C LYS A 73 -0.22 -13.01 -6.43
N MET A 74 -1.48 -12.85 -6.83
CA MET A 74 -2.16 -13.75 -7.77
C MET A 74 -1.43 -13.77 -9.13
N ASN A 75 -1.05 -12.61 -9.65
CA ASN A 75 -0.31 -12.50 -10.91
C ASN A 75 1.05 -13.21 -10.82
N LEU A 76 1.80 -13.00 -9.74
CA LEU A 76 3.09 -13.67 -9.54
C LEU A 76 2.98 -15.19 -9.47
N ILE A 77 1.89 -15.73 -8.88
CA ILE A 77 1.65 -17.17 -8.85
C ILE A 77 1.47 -17.72 -10.27
N LEU A 78 0.70 -17.01 -11.12
CA LEU A 78 0.51 -17.39 -12.52
C LEU A 78 1.83 -17.36 -13.29
N ASP A 79 2.64 -16.31 -13.11
CA ASP A 79 3.95 -16.20 -13.77
C ASP A 79 4.89 -17.34 -13.39
N ILE A 80 4.90 -17.72 -12.10
CA ILE A 80 5.68 -18.87 -11.62
C ILE A 80 5.24 -20.16 -12.32
N ASP A 81 3.94 -20.38 -12.47
CA ASP A 81 3.44 -21.61 -13.11
C ASP A 81 3.70 -21.63 -14.63
N VAL A 82 3.66 -20.47 -15.29
CA VAL A 82 4.10 -20.33 -16.69
C VAL A 82 5.59 -20.67 -16.83
N GLN A 83 6.45 -20.09 -15.99
CA GLN A 83 7.90 -20.36 -16.01
C GLN A 83 8.21 -21.85 -15.74
N LYS A 84 7.49 -22.49 -14.81
CA LYS A 84 7.61 -23.94 -14.58
C LYS A 84 7.24 -24.74 -15.82
N LEU A 85 6.16 -24.37 -16.51
CA LEU A 85 5.73 -25.08 -17.72
C LEU A 85 6.76 -24.93 -18.86
N GLU A 86 7.28 -23.72 -19.06
CA GLU A 86 8.31 -23.44 -20.07
C GLU A 86 9.62 -24.20 -19.79
N THR A 87 10.09 -24.17 -18.55
CA THR A 87 11.30 -24.91 -18.14
C THR A 87 11.15 -26.41 -18.30
N GLU A 88 9.98 -26.97 -17.99
CA GLU A 88 9.69 -28.38 -18.20
C GLU A 88 9.68 -28.76 -19.69
N LYS A 89 9.10 -27.91 -20.54
CA LYS A 89 9.11 -28.10 -21.99
C LYS A 89 10.53 -28.07 -22.56
N LEU A 90 11.36 -27.11 -22.10
CA LEU A 90 12.76 -27.01 -22.49
C LEU A 90 13.57 -28.24 -22.05
N ARG A 91 13.34 -28.72 -20.82
CA ARG A 91 13.99 -29.93 -20.30
C ARG A 91 13.69 -31.16 -21.17
N LYS A 92 12.42 -31.36 -21.55
CA LYS A 92 12.01 -32.45 -22.44
C LYS A 92 12.66 -32.33 -23.82
N GLY A 93 12.68 -31.13 -24.38
CA GLY A 93 13.34 -30.87 -25.67
C GLY A 93 14.85 -31.18 -25.62
N LYS A 94 15.54 -30.74 -24.56
CA LYS A 94 16.96 -31.02 -24.36
C LYS A 94 17.25 -32.51 -24.28
N ASN A 95 16.50 -33.24 -23.46
CA ASN A 95 16.70 -34.69 -23.28
C ASN A 95 16.55 -35.43 -24.61
N LYS A 96 15.55 -35.07 -25.43
CA LYS A 96 15.37 -35.67 -26.75
C LYS A 96 16.56 -35.41 -27.68
N VAL A 97 17.05 -34.17 -27.73
CA VAL A 97 18.21 -33.81 -28.56
C VAL A 97 19.48 -34.56 -28.10
N GLU A 98 19.64 -34.75 -26.79
CA GLU A 98 20.75 -35.53 -26.22
C GLU A 98 20.65 -37.01 -26.63
N GLU A 99 19.47 -37.63 -26.53
CA GLU A 99 19.21 -39.01 -26.97
C GLU A 99 19.47 -39.19 -28.48
N ASP A 100 18.96 -38.26 -29.31
CA ASP A 100 19.17 -38.27 -30.76
C ASP A 100 20.66 -38.14 -31.12
N LEU A 101 21.42 -37.31 -30.38
CA LEU A 101 22.86 -37.13 -30.55
C LEU A 101 23.65 -38.38 -30.17
N ASP A 102 23.30 -39.01 -29.05
CA ASP A 102 23.92 -40.25 -28.60
C ASP A 102 23.69 -41.40 -29.59
N SER A 103 22.47 -41.52 -30.13
CA SER A 103 22.15 -42.47 -31.20
C SER A 103 23.02 -42.22 -32.44
N LEU A 104 23.07 -40.98 -32.93
CA LEU A 104 23.85 -40.63 -34.11
C LEU A 104 25.34 -40.92 -33.92
N LYS A 105 25.87 -40.67 -32.71
CA LYS A 105 27.25 -40.96 -32.34
C LYS A 105 27.53 -42.47 -32.35
N THR A 106 26.58 -43.29 -31.92
CA THR A 106 26.71 -44.76 -32.00
C THR A 106 26.66 -45.26 -33.44
N ASP A 107 25.74 -44.75 -34.27
CA ASP A 107 25.62 -45.12 -35.68
C ASP A 107 26.89 -44.79 -36.45
N TYR A 108 27.46 -43.59 -36.24
CA TYR A 108 28.70 -43.19 -36.87
C TYR A 108 29.88 -44.11 -36.51
N LYS A 109 30.01 -44.50 -35.23
CA LYS A 109 31.05 -45.44 -34.81
C LYS A 109 30.91 -46.80 -35.47
N ASN A 110 29.68 -47.28 -35.66
CA ASN A 110 29.42 -48.56 -36.31
C ASN A 110 29.71 -48.54 -37.82
N VAL A 111 29.65 -47.37 -38.47
CA VAL A 111 29.93 -47.21 -39.91
C VAL A 111 31.43 -46.96 -40.20
N CYS A 112 32.19 -46.44 -39.23
CA CYS A 112 33.62 -46.13 -39.39
C CYS A 112 34.59 -47.17 -38.84
N LEU A 113 34.09 -48.28 -38.25
CA LEU A 113 34.85 -49.46 -37.87
C LEU A 113 34.60 -50.60 -38.86
#